data_AF-A0A3M2W4Q7-F1
#
_entry.id   AF-A0A3M2W4Q7-F1
#
_cell.length_a   1.000
_cell.length_b   1.000
_cell.length_c   1.000
_cell.angle_alpha   90.00
_cell.angle_beta   90.00
_cell.angle_gamma   90.00
#
_symmetry.space_group_name_H-M   'P 1'
#
loop_
_entity.id
_entity.type
_entity.pdbx_description
1 polymer ?
#
loop_
_entity_poly.entity_id
_entity_poly.type
_entity_poly.pdbx_seq_one_letter_code
_entity_poly.pdbx_strand_id
1 'polypeptide(L)'
;GGTGALLGLAKNKLTSADYSQLSKSVPGLEQLSGTSALESLGGANGLGSLLGGNSANNSMLNSALGNVQNMNDVNTAFKALGMDSTMVSQFAPLILQYLGQQGASGSALQSLSGLWGAGS
;
A
#
# COMPACT_ATOMS: atom_id res chain seq x y z
N GLY A 1 1.74 -0.92 7.44
CA GLY A 1 2.65 0.18 7.07
C GLY A 1 2.03 1.04 5.98
N GLY A 2 2.46 2.29 5.81
CA GLY A 2 1.85 3.24 4.85
C GLY A 2 1.86 2.75 3.39
N THR A 3 2.86 1.97 3.00
CA THR A 3 2.89 1.27 1.71
C THR A 3 1.72 0.31 1.51
N GLY A 4 1.22 -0.32 2.58
CA GLY A 4 0.00 -1.15 2.54
C GLY A 4 -1.27 -0.34 2.30
N ALA A 5 -1.31 0.94 2.70
CA ALA A 5 -2.42 1.84 2.40
C ALA A 5 -2.42 2.24 0.92
N LEU A 6 -1.23 2.58 0.39
CA LEU A 6 -1.04 2.87 -1.03
C LEU A 6 -1.40 1.67 -1.91
N LEU A 7 -0.98 0.48 -1.49
CA LEU A 7 -1.26 -0.77 -2.19
C LEU A 7 -2.73 -1.19 -2.02
N GLY A 8 -3.35 -0.91 -0.87
CA GLY A 8 -4.78 -1.09 -0.63
C GLY A 8 -5.63 -0.21 -1.55
N LEU A 9 -5.26 1.07 -1.70
CA LEU A 9 -5.89 1.99 -2.65
C LEU A 9 -5.72 1.50 -4.08
N ALA A 10 -4.49 1.12 -4.45
CA ALA A 10 -4.19 0.56 -5.75
C ALA A 10 -5.03 -0.70 -6.01
N LYS A 11 -5.18 -1.61 -5.04
CA LYS A 11 -6.04 -2.80 -5.16
C LYS A 11 -7.52 -2.45 -5.33
N ASN A 12 -8.00 -1.39 -4.68
CA ASN A 12 -9.40 -0.96 -4.74
C ASN A 12 -9.73 -0.21 -6.03
N LYS A 13 -8.74 0.42 -6.66
CA LYS A 13 -8.93 1.34 -7.80
C LYS A 13 -8.31 0.89 -9.11
N LEU A 14 -7.28 0.06 -9.09
CA LEU A 14 -6.75 -0.60 -10.29
C LEU A 14 -7.68 -1.74 -10.68
N THR A 15 -7.70 -2.01 -11.99
CA THR A 15 -8.33 -3.22 -12.49
C THR A 15 -7.51 -4.45 -12.05
N SER A 16 -8.17 -5.61 -11.92
CA SER A 16 -7.49 -6.87 -11.63
C SER A 16 -6.40 -7.20 -12.67
N ALA A 17 -6.54 -6.70 -13.90
CA ALA A 17 -5.57 -6.88 -14.97
C ALA A 17 -4.29 -6.07 -14.72
N ASP A 18 -4.40 -4.77 -14.40
CA ASP A 18 -3.24 -3.91 -14.10
C ASP A 18 -2.49 -4.41 -12.85
N TYR A 19 -3.24 -4.79 -11.81
CA TYR A 19 -2.65 -5.34 -10.59
C TYR A 19 -1.94 -6.67 -10.83
N SER A 20 -2.53 -7.57 -11.64
CA SER A 20 -1.90 -8.85 -11.99
C SER A 20 -0.65 -8.68 -12.87
N GLN A 21 -0.62 -7.66 -13.74
CA GLN A 21 0.60 -7.33 -14.47
C GLN A 21 1.69 -6.78 -13.54
N LEU A 22 1.30 -5.95 -12.57
CA LEU A 22 2.22 -5.42 -11.58
C LEU A 22 2.82 -6.53 -10.70
N SER A 23 1.99 -7.47 -10.24
CA SER A 23 2.43 -8.60 -9.41
C SER A 23 3.34 -9.56 -10.17
N LYS A 24 3.11 -9.74 -11.48
CA LYS A 24 3.99 -10.52 -12.36
C LYS A 24 5.30 -9.83 -12.69
N SER A 25 5.27 -8.50 -12.83
CA SER A 25 6.45 -7.73 -13.23
C SER A 25 7.41 -7.49 -12.07
N VAL A 26 6.89 -7.39 -10.83
CA VAL A 26 7.71 -7.15 -9.65
C VAL A 26 7.87 -8.44 -8.85
N PRO A 27 8.92 -9.25 -9.13
CA PRO A 27 9.21 -10.44 -8.33
C PRO A 27 9.41 -10.01 -6.86
N GLY A 28 8.62 -10.58 -5.96
CA GLY A 28 8.60 -10.21 -4.53
C GLY A 28 7.44 -9.29 -4.12
N LEU A 29 6.69 -8.70 -5.06
CA LEU A 29 5.47 -7.96 -4.70
C LEU A 29 4.40 -8.90 -4.13
N GLU A 30 4.27 -10.12 -4.62
CA GLU A 30 3.40 -11.14 -4.02
C GLU A 30 3.91 -11.60 -2.65
N GLN A 31 5.23 -11.63 -2.43
CA GLN A 31 5.79 -11.94 -1.12
C GLN A 31 5.52 -10.81 -0.11
N LEU A 32 5.47 -9.56 -0.57
CA LEU A 32 5.24 -8.37 0.26
C LEU A 32 3.75 -8.04 0.46
N SER A 33 2.91 -8.31 -0.54
CA SER A 33 1.48 -7.94 -0.58
C SER A 33 0.54 -9.10 -0.26
N GLY A 34 0.95 -10.32 -0.59
CA GLY A 34 0.27 -11.53 -0.20
C GLY A 34 0.78 -11.92 1.17
N THR A 35 -0.16 -12.15 2.08
CA THR A 35 -0.18 -13.19 3.11
C THR A 35 1.15 -13.76 3.60
N SER A 36 2.08 -14.21 2.75
CA SER A 36 3.43 -14.67 3.08
C SER A 36 4.33 -13.70 3.86
N ALA A 37 4.33 -12.38 3.61
CA ALA A 37 5.06 -11.45 4.49
C ALA A 37 4.39 -11.35 5.87
N LEU A 38 3.06 -11.36 5.91
CA LEU A 38 2.31 -11.32 7.16
C LEU A 38 2.45 -12.64 7.94
N GLU A 39 2.52 -13.77 7.25
CA GLU A 39 2.64 -15.13 7.78
C GLU A 39 4.08 -15.40 8.23
N SER A 40 5.08 -14.95 7.46
CA SER A 40 6.50 -14.99 7.82
C SER A 40 6.88 -14.01 8.94
N LEU A 41 6.13 -12.92 9.13
CA LEU A 41 6.28 -11.99 10.26
C LEU A 41 5.38 -12.36 11.45
N GLY A 42 4.68 -13.49 11.38
CA GLY A 42 3.68 -13.90 12.37
C GLY A 42 2.39 -13.14 12.17
N GLY A 43 1.39 -13.81 11.57
CA GLY A 43 0.12 -13.22 11.14
C GLY A 43 -0.49 -12.28 12.18
N ALA A 44 -1.22 -11.26 11.72
CA ALA A 44 -1.94 -10.14 12.38
C ALA A 44 -1.97 -10.06 13.93
N ASN A 45 -2.05 -11.18 14.63
CA ASN A 45 -1.86 -11.39 16.06
C ASN A 45 -0.44 -11.08 16.59
N GLY A 46 0.63 -11.32 15.83
CA GLY A 46 2.02 -11.10 16.28
C GLY A 46 2.40 -9.62 16.38
N LEU A 47 2.01 -8.84 15.36
CA LEU A 47 2.17 -7.39 15.37
C LEU A 47 1.19 -6.70 16.34
N GLY A 48 0.02 -7.28 16.60
CA GLY A 48 -0.95 -6.77 17.58
C GLY A 48 -0.45 -6.82 19.04
N SER A 49 0.47 -7.74 19.33
CA SER A 49 1.12 -7.85 20.65
C SER A 49 2.35 -6.95 20.78
N LEU A 50 3.11 -6.77 19.70
CA LEU A 50 4.34 -5.96 19.68
C LEU A 50 4.08 -4.45 19.56
N LEU A 51 2.97 -4.02 18.95
CA LEU A 51 2.60 -2.60 18.84
C LEU A 51 1.83 -2.04 20.04
N GLY A 52 1.79 -2.79 21.16
CA GLY A 52 1.10 -2.39 22.38
C GLY A 52 -0.40 -2.63 22.26
N GLY A 53 -0.92 -3.55 23.08
CA GLY A 53 -2.32 -3.99 23.05
C GLY A 53 -3.32 -2.87 23.36
N ASN A 54 -3.69 -2.12 22.33
CA ASN A 54 -4.86 -1.24 22.34
C ASN A 54 -5.67 -1.48 21.06
N SER A 55 -6.60 -2.43 21.12
CA SER A 55 -7.51 -2.85 20.04
C SER A 55 -8.23 -1.71 19.30
N ALA A 56 -8.32 -0.51 19.88
CA ALA A 56 -8.97 0.64 19.25
C ALA A 56 -8.23 1.17 18.02
N ASN A 57 -6.88 1.19 18.01
CA ASN A 57 -6.11 1.68 16.86
C ASN A 57 -6.01 0.66 15.73
N ASN A 58 -6.11 -0.64 16.04
CA ASN A 58 -6.08 -1.70 15.02
C ASN A 58 -7.37 -1.73 14.22
N SER A 59 -8.53 -1.50 14.84
CA SER A 59 -9.80 -1.39 14.12
C SER A 59 -9.81 -0.18 13.18
N MET A 60 -9.36 0.99 13.63
CA MET A 60 -9.25 2.18 12.79
C MET A 60 -8.24 2.00 11.65
N LEU A 61 -7.08 1.42 11.93
CA LEU A 61 -6.07 1.16 10.91
C LEU A 61 -6.51 0.07 9.93
N ASN A 62 -7.21 -0.98 10.38
CA ASN A 62 -7.77 -2.01 9.52
C ASN A 62 -8.94 -1.49 8.67
N SER A 63 -9.77 -0.60 9.21
CA SER A 63 -10.78 0.11 8.42
C SER A 63 -10.14 1.06 7.42
N ALA A 64 -9.09 1.79 7.81
CA ALA A 64 -8.36 2.68 6.92
C ALA A 64 -7.61 1.91 5.83
N LEU A 65 -6.95 0.78 6.14
CA LEU A 65 -6.18 -0.06 5.20
C LEU A 65 -7.03 -1.03 4.37
N GLY A 66 -8.12 -1.53 4.94
CA GLY A 66 -9.04 -2.48 4.30
C GLY A 66 -10.03 -1.79 3.36
N ASN A 67 -10.30 -0.50 3.58
CA ASN A 67 -11.26 0.29 2.80
C ASN A 67 -10.64 1.61 2.32
N VAL A 68 -9.38 1.60 1.89
CA VAL A 68 -8.73 2.77 1.30
C VAL A 68 -9.39 3.06 -0.05
N GLN A 69 -10.16 4.14 -0.15
CA GLN A 69 -10.84 4.54 -1.40
C GLN A 69 -10.22 5.77 -2.04
N ASN A 70 -9.47 6.56 -1.27
CA ASN A 70 -8.86 7.80 -1.74
C ASN A 70 -7.52 8.08 -1.02
N MET A 71 -6.83 9.13 -1.47
CA MET A 71 -5.56 9.56 -0.85
C MET A 71 -5.72 10.10 0.57
N ASN A 72 -6.92 10.52 0.96
CA ASN A 72 -7.18 10.98 2.31
C ASN A 72 -7.16 9.82 3.32
N ASP A 73 -7.66 8.64 2.90
CA ASP A 73 -7.58 7.40 3.67
C ASP A 73 -6.14 6.91 3.79
N VAL A 74 -5.36 7.00 2.69
CA VAL A 74 -3.91 6.72 2.70
C VAL A 74 -3.23 7.65 3.71
N ASN A 75 -3.49 8.95 3.63
CA ASN A 75 -2.91 9.93 4.54
C ASN A 75 -3.25 9.63 6.00
N THR A 76 -4.50 9.26 6.28
CA THR A 76 -4.94 8.87 7.62
C THR A 76 -4.18 7.64 8.13
N ALA A 77 -3.96 6.65 7.28
CA ALA A 77 -3.15 5.48 7.62
C ALA A 77 -1.67 5.81 7.87
N PHE A 78 -1.08 6.76 7.11
CA PHE A 78 0.28 7.24 7.36
C PHE A 78 0.38 8.00 8.69
N LYS A 79 -0.56 8.91 8.96
CA LYS A 79 -0.64 9.67 10.22
C LYS A 79 -0.84 8.76 11.43
N ALA A 80 -1.67 7.73 11.29
CA ALA A 80 -1.87 6.72 12.34
C ALA A 80 -0.59 5.94 12.68
N LEU A 81 0.37 5.87 11.74
CA LEU A 81 1.70 5.30 11.96
C LEU A 81 2.72 6.32 12.46
N GLY A 82 2.31 7.56 12.74
CA GLY A 82 3.20 8.65 13.12
C GLY A 82 4.01 9.24 11.96
N MET A 83 3.66 8.92 10.71
CA MET A 83 4.29 9.50 9.52
C MET A 83 3.54 10.73 9.02
N ASP A 84 4.27 11.64 8.40
CA ASP A 84 3.70 12.86 7.84
C ASP A 84 2.96 12.57 6.51
N SER A 85 1.85 13.27 6.28
CA SER A 85 1.09 13.25 5.02
C SER A 85 1.95 13.56 3.81
N THR A 86 2.92 14.45 3.99
CA THR A 86 3.81 14.93 2.93
C THR A 86 4.77 13.84 2.45
N MET A 87 4.97 12.77 3.23
CA MET A 87 5.75 11.62 2.80
C MET A 87 5.01 10.82 1.72
N VAL A 88 3.68 10.77 1.72
CA VAL A 88 2.90 10.07 0.68
C VAL A 88 3.24 10.60 -0.71
N SER A 89 3.34 11.92 -0.83
CA SER A 89 3.71 12.60 -2.08
C SER A 89 5.15 12.34 -2.53
N GLN A 90 6.06 11.97 -1.61
CA GLN A 90 7.43 11.58 -1.92
C GLN A 90 7.57 10.08 -2.19
N PHE A 91 6.77 9.26 -1.51
CA PHE A 91 6.76 7.80 -1.68
C PHE A 91 6.10 7.37 -2.98
N ALA A 92 5.02 8.02 -3.41
CA ALA A 92 4.34 7.68 -4.66
C ALA A 92 5.27 7.71 -5.89
N PRO A 93 6.05 8.78 -6.17
CA PRO A 93 6.98 8.78 -7.30
C PRO A 93 8.16 7.81 -7.11
N LEU A 94 8.66 7.59 -5.88
CA LEU A 94 9.69 6.59 -5.61
C LEU A 94 9.22 5.16 -5.91
N ILE A 95 8.00 4.83 -5.49
CA ILE A 95 7.39 3.52 -5.75
C ILE A 95 7.11 3.37 -7.24
N LEU A 96 6.58 4.39 -7.92
CA LEU A 96 6.38 4.36 -9.38
C LEU A 96 7.71 4.15 -10.12
N GLN A 97 8.78 4.80 -9.69
CA GLN A 97 10.10 4.63 -10.27
C GLN A 97 10.63 3.23 -10.04
N TYR A 98 10.49 2.70 -8.82
CA TYR A 98 10.84 1.32 -8.51
C TYR A 98 10.05 0.32 -9.35
N LEU A 99 8.72 0.45 -9.39
CA LEU A 99 7.83 -0.42 -10.18
C LEU A 99 8.17 -0.34 -11.67
N GLY A 100 8.44 0.84 -12.20
CA GLY A 100 8.88 1.02 -13.58
C GLY A 100 10.25 0.40 -13.87
N GLN A 101 11.21 0.51 -12.96
CA GLN A 101 12.50 -0.18 -13.07
C GLN A 101 12.37 -1.70 -12.97
N GLN A 102 11.37 -2.20 -12.24
CA GLN A 102 11.04 -3.62 -12.16
C GLN A 102 10.24 -4.11 -13.37
N GLY A 103 9.92 -3.24 -14.34
CA GLY A 103 9.23 -3.65 -15.57
C GLY A 103 7.70 -3.63 -15.49
N ALA A 104 7.12 -2.91 -14.51
CA ALA A 104 5.69 -2.63 -14.51
C ALA A 104 5.25 -1.97 -15.82
N SER A 105 4.10 -2.38 -16.34
CA SER A 105 3.56 -1.85 -17.59
C SER A 105 3.26 -0.35 -17.46
N GLY A 106 3.57 0.43 -18.51
CA GLY A 106 3.35 1.88 -18.52
C GLY A 106 1.89 2.27 -18.24
N SER A 107 0.93 1.45 -18.68
CA SER A 107 -0.50 1.61 -18.37
C SER A 107 -0.82 1.41 -16.88
N ALA A 108 -0.23 0.41 -16.22
CA ALA A 108 -0.42 0.20 -14.78
C ALA A 108 0.23 1.34 -13.97
N LEU A 109 1.43 1.78 -14.36
CA LEU A 109 2.11 2.92 -13.75
C LEU A 109 1.33 4.23 -13.92
N GLN A 110 0.73 4.43 -15.09
CA GLN A 110 -0.06 5.62 -15.37
C GLN A 110 -1.38 5.65 -14.60
N SER A 111 -2.03 4.48 -14.46
CA SER A 111 -3.18 4.33 -13.56
C SER A 111 -2.78 4.60 -12.11
N LEU A 112 -1.65 4.06 -11.65
CA LEU A 112 -1.12 4.31 -10.30
C LEU A 112 -0.77 5.78 -10.06
N SER A 113 -0.11 6.45 -11.02
CA SER A 113 0.26 7.86 -10.90
C SER A 113 -0.96 8.77 -10.84
N GLY A 114 -2.02 8.43 -11.60
CA GLY A 114 -3.30 9.14 -11.53
C GLY A 114 -4.01 8.92 -10.19
N LEU A 115 -3.99 7.70 -9.66
CA LEU A 115 -4.61 7.35 -8.37
C LEU A 115 -3.89 7.97 -7.17
N TRP A 116 -2.57 8.10 -7.26
CA TRP A 116 -1.76 8.66 -6.20
C TRP A 116 -1.56 10.16 -6.29
N GLY A 117 -2.06 10.80 -7.36
CA GLY A 117 -1.82 12.22 -7.61
C GLY A 117 -0.33 12.54 -7.80
N ALA A 118 0.48 11.53 -8.16
CA ALA A 118 1.90 11.69 -8.45
C ALA A 118 2.16 12.07 -9.91
N GLY A 119 1.12 12.01 -10.76
CA GLY A 119 1.16 12.45 -12.15
C GLY A 119 0.35 13.73 -12.33
N SER A 120 0.96 14.87 -12.05
CA SER A 120 0.58 16.20 -12.57
C SER A 120 1.84 17.03 -12.77
#